data_AF-A0A1I3VAY1-F1
#
_entry.id   AF-A0A1I3VAY1-F1
#
_cell.length_a   1.000
_cell.length_b   1.000
_cell.length_c   1.000
_cell.angle_alpha   90.00
_cell.angle_beta   90.00
_cell.angle_gamma   90.00
#
_symmetry.space_group_name_H-M   'P 1'
#
loop_
_entity.id
_entity.type
_entity.pdbx_description
1 polymer ?
#
loop_
_entity_poly.entity_id
_entity_poly.type
_entity_poly.pdbx_seq_one_letter_code
_entity_poly.pdbx_strand_id
1 'polypeptide(L)'
;MAYTHLTMEDLGWIETYHTIGLSASKIANKLERSKQPVCNVVNYLKQGYTIQDYYARYKKNKSNCGARRKTFTDKEIRYIKDKVASGWTPDVIIGRQEIDLKCSMRTLYRRFKDSPLYLIKRLCP
;
A
#
# COMPACT_ATOMS: atom_id res chain seq x y z
N MET A 1 -12.19 -11.81 -16.57
CA MET A 1 -12.96 -11.39 -15.38
C MET A 1 -12.08 -10.48 -14.53
N ALA A 2 -12.56 -9.30 -14.16
CA ALA A 2 -11.84 -8.46 -13.20
C ALA A 2 -11.86 -9.15 -11.83
N TYR A 3 -10.71 -9.25 -11.17
CA TYR A 3 -10.63 -9.81 -9.83
C TYR A 3 -11.36 -8.90 -8.85
N THR A 4 -12.48 -9.38 -8.30
CA THR A 4 -13.23 -8.64 -7.29
C THR A 4 -12.81 -9.12 -5.90
N HIS A 5 -12.31 -8.19 -5.09
CA HIS A 5 -11.92 -8.47 -3.71
C HIS A 5 -13.16 -8.72 -2.84
N LEU A 6 -13.06 -9.67 -1.90
CA LEU A 6 -14.08 -9.86 -0.87
C LEU A 6 -14.15 -8.61 0.02
N THR A 7 -15.36 -8.10 0.20
CA THR A 7 -15.68 -7.04 1.15
C THR A 7 -15.84 -7.62 2.57
N MET A 8 -15.94 -6.75 3.57
CA MET A 8 -16.23 -7.19 4.93
C MET A 8 -17.61 -7.88 5.03
N GLU A 9 -18.58 -7.41 4.25
CA GLU A 9 -19.90 -8.03 4.16
C GLU A 9 -19.81 -9.44 3.56
N ASP A 10 -19.09 -9.61 2.45
CA ASP A 10 -18.85 -10.95 1.88
C ASP A 10 -18.25 -11.90 2.91
N LEU A 11 -17.29 -11.43 3.72
CA LEU A 11 -16.66 -12.23 4.76
C LEU A 11 -17.65 -12.66 5.86
N GLY A 12 -18.54 -11.75 6.30
CA GLY A 12 -19.58 -12.07 7.27
C GLY A 12 -20.60 -13.10 6.75
N TRP A 13 -20.97 -13.00 5.46
CA TRP A 13 -21.82 -14.02 4.82
C TRP A 13 -21.10 -15.37 4.68
N ILE A 14 -19.81 -15.38 4.36
CA ILE A 14 -19.02 -16.62 4.29
C ILE A 14 -19.02 -17.31 5.66
N GLU A 15 -18.78 -16.57 6.75
CA GLU A 15 -18.82 -17.10 8.11
C GLU A 15 -20.20 -17.66 8.47
N THR A 16 -21.26 -16.88 8.25
CA THR A 16 -22.64 -17.31 8.51
C THR A 16 -22.98 -18.60 7.76
N TYR A 17 -22.71 -18.65 6.45
CA TYR A 17 -23.00 -19.84 5.67
C TYR A 17 -22.10 -21.03 6.02
N HIS A 18 -20.85 -20.78 6.42
CA HIS A 18 -19.98 -21.85 6.89
C HIS A 18 -20.50 -22.47 8.18
N THR A 19 -20.97 -21.65 9.13
CA THR A 19 -21.59 -22.10 10.40
C THR A 19 -22.86 -22.93 10.17
N ILE A 20 -23.64 -22.61 9.12
CA ILE A 20 -24.83 -23.38 8.71
C ILE A 20 -24.44 -24.67 7.95
N GLY A 21 -23.14 -24.92 7.73
CA GLY A 21 -22.63 -26.16 7.13
C GLY A 21 -22.59 -26.17 5.60
N LEU A 22 -22.70 -25.02 4.94
CA LEU A 22 -22.58 -24.96 3.48
C LEU A 22 -21.13 -25.20 3.03
N SER A 23 -20.97 -25.88 1.89
CA SER A 23 -19.67 -26.05 1.27
C SER A 23 -19.18 -24.74 0.63
N ALA A 24 -17.87 -24.51 0.60
CA ALA A 24 -17.27 -23.31 -0.01
C ALA A 24 -17.72 -23.06 -1.46
N SER A 25 -18.03 -24.11 -2.22
CA SER A 25 -18.57 -23.98 -3.58
C SER A 25 -20.00 -23.43 -3.60
N LYS A 26 -20.87 -23.89 -2.69
CA LYS A 26 -22.24 -23.37 -2.55
C LYS A 26 -22.22 -21.91 -2.08
N ILE A 27 -21.33 -21.59 -1.14
CA ILE A 27 -21.12 -20.22 -0.65
C ILE A 27 -20.68 -19.29 -1.79
N ALA A 28 -19.66 -19.69 -2.56
CA ALA A 28 -19.17 -18.92 -3.69
C ALA A 28 -20.26 -18.63 -4.74
N ASN A 29 -21.07 -19.64 -5.08
CA ASN A 29 -22.19 -19.47 -6.00
C ASN A 29 -23.26 -18.51 -5.44
N LYS A 30 -23.60 -18.61 -4.14
CA LYS A 30 -24.58 -17.72 -3.50
C LYS A 30 -24.14 -16.27 -3.46
N LEU A 31 -22.85 -16.02 -3.28
CA LEU A 31 -22.26 -14.68 -3.22
C LEU A 31 -21.83 -14.16 -4.60
N GLU A 32 -22.02 -14.97 -5.66
CA GLU A 32 -21.52 -14.67 -7.01
C GLU A 32 -20.02 -14.32 -7.01
N ARG A 33 -19.25 -15.01 -6.15
CA ARG A 33 -17.80 -14.84 -6.01
C ARG A 33 -17.04 -16.01 -6.60
N SER A 34 -15.78 -15.77 -6.93
CA SER A 34 -14.88 -16.86 -7.32
C SER A 34 -14.66 -17.83 -6.15
N LYS A 35 -14.58 -19.12 -6.47
CA LYS A 35 -14.48 -20.19 -5.47
C LYS A 35 -13.20 -20.11 -4.62
N GLN A 36 -12.07 -19.75 -5.24
CA GLN A 36 -10.77 -19.77 -4.58
C GLN A 36 -10.68 -18.85 -3.34
N PRO A 37 -11.04 -17.55 -3.39
CA PRO A 37 -11.00 -16.70 -2.21
C PRO A 37 -11.96 -17.18 -1.12
N VAL A 38 -13.15 -17.69 -1.48
CA VAL A 38 -14.09 -18.27 -0.50
C VAL A 38 -13.49 -19.50 0.17
N CYS A 39 -12.86 -20.41 -0.58
CA CYS A 39 -12.14 -21.56 -0.04
C CYS A 39 -11.04 -21.12 0.94
N ASN A 40 -10.29 -20.06 0.63
CA ASN A 40 -9.25 -19.55 1.52
C ASN A 40 -9.82 -19.06 2.86
N VAL A 41 -10.95 -18.35 2.84
CA VAL A 41 -11.62 -17.87 4.06
C VAL A 41 -12.15 -19.06 4.87
N VAL A 42 -12.88 -19.99 4.24
CA VAL A 42 -13.41 -21.19 4.91
C VAL A 42 -12.29 -22.03 5.53
N ASN A 43 -11.18 -22.22 4.83
CA ASN A 43 -10.04 -22.95 5.38
C ASN A 43 -9.39 -22.23 6.56
N TYR A 44 -9.45 -20.89 6.60
CA TYR A 44 -8.97 -20.11 7.72
C TYR A 44 -9.89 -20.24 8.94
N LEU A 45 -11.21 -20.22 8.73
CA LEU A 45 -12.21 -20.47 9.77
C LEU A 45 -12.07 -21.89 10.36
N LYS A 46 -11.84 -22.90 9.51
CA LYS A 46 -11.59 -24.29 9.95
C LYS A 46 -10.35 -24.46 10.84
N GLN A 47 -9.40 -23.53 10.78
CA GLN A 47 -8.23 -23.50 11.66
C GLN A 47 -8.55 -22.87 13.03
N GLY A 48 -9.79 -22.45 13.27
CA GLY A 48 -10.25 -21.85 14.53
C GLY A 48 -10.09 -20.32 14.60
N TYR A 49 -9.69 -19.67 13.50
CA TYR A 49 -9.58 -18.20 13.46
C TYR A 49 -10.91 -17.54 13.13
N THR A 50 -11.03 -16.25 13.47
CA THR A 50 -12.21 -15.43 13.19
C THR A 50 -12.11 -14.71 11.84
N ILE A 51 -13.23 -14.17 11.34
CA ILE A 51 -13.23 -13.26 10.19
C ILE A 51 -12.43 -11.98 10.48
N GLN A 52 -12.48 -11.48 11.72
CA GLN A 52 -11.74 -10.30 12.16
C GLN A 52 -10.24 -10.55 12.02
N ASP A 53 -9.76 -11.73 12.41
CA ASP A 53 -8.35 -12.14 12.22
C ASP A 53 -7.98 -12.21 10.75
N TYR A 54 -8.85 -12.78 9.91
CA TYR A 54 -8.64 -12.85 8.47
C TYR A 54 -8.51 -11.45 7.86
N TYR A 55 -9.41 -10.54 8.24
CA TYR A 55 -9.42 -9.17 7.75
C TYR A 55 -8.22 -8.35 8.26
N ALA A 56 -7.83 -8.55 9.53
CA ALA A 56 -6.62 -7.94 10.08
C ALA A 56 -5.36 -8.42 9.34
N ARG A 57 -5.26 -9.72 9.05
CA ARG A 57 -4.18 -10.30 8.24
C ARG A 57 -4.18 -9.73 6.82
N TYR A 58 -5.35 -9.59 6.18
CA TYR A 58 -5.47 -8.94 4.88
C TYR A 58 -4.94 -7.51 4.91
N LYS A 59 -5.33 -6.69 5.89
CA LYS A 59 -4.83 -5.31 6.04
C LYS A 59 -3.31 -5.26 6.21
N LYS A 60 -2.76 -6.12 7.06
CA LYS A 60 -1.30 -6.23 7.29
C LYS A 60 -0.55 -6.64 6.02
N ASN A 61 -1.09 -7.59 5.25
CA ASN A 61 -0.48 -7.97 3.98
C ASN A 61 -0.58 -6.83 2.96
N LYS A 62 -1.73 -6.16 2.89
CA LYS A 62 -1.95 -5.02 2.00
C LYS A 62 -1.01 -3.85 2.30
N SER A 63 -0.68 -3.59 3.57
CA SER A 63 0.30 -2.56 3.94
C SER A 63 1.73 -2.88 3.50
N ASN A 64 2.04 -4.17 3.27
CA ASN A 64 3.33 -4.60 2.74
C ASN A 64 3.38 -4.58 1.20
N CYS A 65 2.23 -4.43 0.54
CA CYS A 65 2.16 -4.30 -0.91
C CYS A 65 2.50 -2.88 -1.37
N GLY A 66 2.95 -2.77 -2.62
CA GLY A 66 3.30 -1.49 -3.24
C GLY A 66 4.79 -1.18 -3.14
N ALA A 67 5.22 -0.21 -3.97
CA ALA A 67 6.62 0.21 -3.98
C ALA A 67 6.97 0.92 -2.67
N ARG A 68 8.02 0.46 -1.99
CA ARG A 68 8.57 1.15 -0.82
C ARG A 68 9.02 2.56 -1.22
N ARG A 69 8.72 3.55 -0.38
CA ARG A 69 9.15 4.93 -0.62
C ARG A 69 10.69 4.98 -0.57
N LYS A 70 11.28 5.70 -1.52
CA LYS A 70 12.71 6.02 -1.48
C LYS A 70 12.99 6.86 -0.24
N THR A 71 13.84 6.33 0.64
CA THR A 71 14.46 7.09 1.71
C THR A 71 15.81 7.62 1.20
N PHE A 72 16.20 8.76 1.76
CA PHE A 72 17.49 9.38 1.50
C PHE A 72 18.28 9.35 2.81
N THR A 73 19.59 9.16 2.71
CA THR A 73 20.54 9.31 3.80
C THR A 73 20.59 10.76 4.28
N ASP A 74 21.10 11.00 5.48
CA ASP A 74 21.20 12.37 6.02
C ASP A 74 22.04 13.29 5.12
N LYS A 75 23.09 12.74 4.48
CA LYS A 75 23.91 13.47 3.51
C LYS A 75 23.10 13.91 2.29
N GLU A 76 22.33 12.98 1.71
CA GLU A 76 21.46 13.28 0.56
C GLU A 76 20.34 14.26 0.96
N ILE A 77 19.75 14.12 2.15
CA ILE A 77 18.73 15.05 2.64
C ILE A 77 19.31 16.45 2.81
N ARG A 78 20.51 16.58 3.42
CA ARG A 78 21.20 17.86 3.56
C ARG A 78 21.48 18.50 2.20
N TYR A 79 21.99 17.73 1.26
CA TYR A 79 22.22 18.19 -0.10
C TYR A 79 20.93 18.69 -0.77
N ILE A 80 19.86 17.90 -0.73
CA ILE A 80 18.57 18.29 -1.30
C ILE A 80 18.09 19.60 -0.67
N LYS A 81 18.14 19.72 0.67
CA LYS A 81 17.71 20.94 1.38
C LYS A 81 18.53 22.17 1.00
N ASP A 82 19.85 22.04 0.90
CA ASP A 82 20.76 23.12 0.52
C ASP A 82 20.48 23.64 -0.90
N LYS A 83 20.31 22.72 -1.86
CA LYS A 83 19.98 23.08 -3.25
C LYS A 83 18.59 23.68 -3.38
N VAL A 84 17.63 23.13 -2.65
CA VAL A 84 16.26 23.66 -2.58
C VAL A 84 16.26 25.08 -2.00
N ALA A 85 17.02 25.35 -0.94
CA ALA A 85 17.21 26.70 -0.40
C ALA A 85 17.89 27.66 -1.39
N SER A 86 18.77 27.13 -2.24
CA SER A 86 19.39 27.86 -3.36
C SER A 86 18.46 28.04 -4.57
N GLY A 87 17.17 27.70 -4.44
CA GLY A 87 16.15 27.87 -5.48
C GLY A 87 16.10 26.78 -6.54
N TRP A 88 16.79 25.65 -6.34
CA TRP A 88 16.82 24.58 -7.33
C TRP A 88 15.56 23.73 -7.30
N THR A 89 15.07 23.38 -8.49
CA THR A 89 13.97 22.45 -8.68
C THR A 89 14.48 21.00 -8.67
N PRO A 90 13.62 20.00 -8.37
CA PRO A 90 14.01 18.58 -8.36
C PRO A 90 14.69 18.10 -9.64
N ASP A 91 14.26 18.62 -10.79
CA ASP A 91 14.85 18.31 -12.10
C ASP A 91 16.29 18.82 -12.21
N VAL A 92 16.60 20.03 -11.73
CA VAL A 92 17.96 20.56 -11.69
C VAL A 92 18.84 19.76 -10.72
N ILE A 93 18.32 19.41 -9.55
CA ILE A 93 19.03 18.63 -8.52
C ILE A 93 19.49 17.28 -9.08
N ILE A 94 18.62 16.58 -9.82
CA ILE A 94 18.98 15.29 -10.43
C ILE A 94 19.80 15.49 -11.72
N GLY A 95 19.46 16.48 -12.54
CA GLY A 95 20.06 16.70 -13.86
C GLY A 95 21.53 17.07 -13.78
N ARG A 96 21.97 17.75 -12.72
CA ARG A 96 23.38 18.09 -12.53
C ARG A 96 24.25 16.93 -12.04
N GLN A 97 23.65 15.86 -11.51
CA GLN A 97 24.34 14.65 -11.04
C GLN A 97 25.52 14.91 -10.08
N GLU A 98 25.49 15.98 -9.29
CA GLU A 98 26.54 16.27 -8.29
C GLU A 98 26.58 15.21 -7.18
N ILE A 99 25.42 14.60 -6.87
CA ILE A 99 25.29 13.44 -6.00
C ILE A 99 24.34 12.43 -6.65
N ASP A 100 24.73 11.16 -6.63
CA ASP A 100 23.86 10.07 -7.07
C ASP A 100 22.82 9.73 -5.99
N LEU A 101 21.62 10.30 -6.14
CA LEU A 101 20.46 10.04 -5.27
C LEU A 101 19.84 8.65 -5.47
N LYS A 102 20.37 7.84 -6.41
CA LYS A 102 19.88 6.49 -6.75
C LYS A 102 18.35 6.46 -6.91
N CYS A 103 17.79 7.47 -7.57
CA CYS A 103 16.36 7.57 -7.84
C CYS A 103 16.07 8.41 -9.10
N SER A 104 14.91 8.20 -9.71
CA SER A 104 14.48 8.97 -10.87
C SER A 104 13.93 10.34 -10.49
N MET A 105 13.91 11.28 -11.46
CA MET A 105 13.30 12.60 -11.30
C MET A 105 11.87 12.53 -10.76
N ARG A 106 11.04 11.64 -11.32
CA ARG A 106 9.66 11.41 -10.86
C ARG A 106 9.60 10.95 -9.40
N THR A 107 10.57 10.15 -8.96
CA THR A 107 10.65 9.71 -7.57
C THR A 107 10.98 10.88 -6.65
N LEU A 108 11.89 11.76 -7.04
CA LEU A 108 12.24 12.95 -6.26
C LEU A 108 11.05 13.91 -6.14
N TYR A 109 10.34 14.21 -7.23
CA TYR A 109 9.10 15.00 -7.17
C TYR A 109 8.05 14.41 -6.24
N ARG A 110 7.83 13.08 -6.31
CA ARG A 110 6.92 12.41 -5.38
C ARG A 110 7.36 12.56 -3.93
N ARG A 111 8.67 12.53 -3.63
CA ARG A 111 9.17 12.76 -2.26
C ARG A 111 8.93 14.18 -1.78
N PHE A 112 9.03 15.18 -2.65
CA PHE A 112 8.69 16.57 -2.31
C PHE A 112 7.20 16.75 -2.02
N LYS A 113 6.33 16.07 -2.78
CA LYS A 113 4.88 16.08 -2.54
C LYS A 113 4.49 15.35 -1.25
N ASP A 114 5.11 14.20 -0.98
CA ASP A 114 4.75 13.32 0.12
C ASP A 114 5.33 13.77 1.48
N SER A 115 6.30 14.69 1.50
CA SER A 115 7.00 15.05 2.73
C SER A 115 7.38 16.53 2.79
N PRO A 116 6.97 17.26 3.84
CA PRO A 116 7.32 18.66 4.02
C PRO A 116 8.82 18.86 4.30
N LEU A 117 9.57 17.79 4.56
CA LEU A 117 11.00 17.81 4.82
C LEU A 117 11.83 18.39 3.65
N TYR A 118 11.27 18.39 2.44
CA TYR A 118 11.93 18.84 1.22
C TYR A 118 11.31 20.12 0.65
N LEU A 119 10.35 20.73 1.36
CA LEU A 119 9.74 21.99 0.95
C LEU A 119 10.53 23.16 1.52
N ILE A 120 10.73 24.19 0.70
CA ILE A 120 11.16 25.51 1.17
C ILE A 120 10.03 26.01 2.08
N LYS A 121 10.29 26.26 3.36
CA LYS A 121 9.46 27.23 4.10
C LYS A 121 9.64 28.52 3.32
N ARG A 122 8.62 28.93 2.55
CA ARG A 122 8.58 30.30 2.01
C ARG A 122 8.77 31.19 3.24
N LEU A 123 9.97 31.74 3.40
CA LEU A 123 10.15 32.97 4.12
C LEU A 123 9.37 33.97 3.28
N CYS A 124 8.11 34.15 3.62
CA CYS A 124 7.37 35.32 3.18
C CYS A 124 8.11 36.55 3.75
N PRO A 125 8.21 37.65 2.98
CA PRO A 125 9.04 38.80 3.28
C PRO A 125 8.66 39.50 4.59
#